data_AF-A0A550GMP4-F1
#
_entry.id   AF-A0A550GMP4-F1
#
_cell.length_a   1.000
_cell.length_b   1.000
_cell.length_c   1.000
_cell.angle_alpha   90.00
_cell.angle_beta   90.00
_cell.angle_gamma   90.00
#
_symmetry.space_group_name_H-M   'P 1'
#
loop_
_entity.id
_entity.type
_entity.pdbx_description
1 polymer ?
#
loop_
_entity_poly.entity_id
_entity_poly.type
_entity_poly.pdbx_seq_one_letter_code
_entity_poly.pdbx_strand_id
1 'polypeptide(L)'
;EASDVSYKVIKSINWRRYKVSPDLPIAIVVHICSTKVPYKTVGKEFISDRPEVRREVANSLREISRKIHHFMSKREHVNRERKRISVFAKYLPRIAEFSTNLAEKEKQPDIKKLIASVRKYGEEE
;
A
#
# COMPACT_ATOMS: atom_id res chain seq x y z
N GLU A 1 -7.12 19.90 19.25
CA GLU A 1 -6.45 18.65 18.82
C GLU A 1 -4.93 18.73 18.74
N ALA A 2 -4.34 19.80 18.18
CA ALA A 2 -2.89 19.88 17.93
C ALA A 2 -1.98 19.74 19.18
N SER A 3 -2.54 19.91 20.38
CA SER A 3 -1.81 19.73 21.63
C SER A 3 -1.80 18.28 22.16
N ASP A 4 -2.52 17.34 21.53
CA ASP A 4 -2.59 15.96 21.98
C ASP A 4 -1.32 15.17 21.65
N VAL A 5 -0.95 14.22 22.52
CA VAL A 5 0.22 13.34 22.31
C VAL A 5 0.04 12.51 21.05
N SER A 6 -1.17 11.97 20.82
CA SER A 6 -1.44 11.09 19.69
C SER A 6 -1.23 11.85 18.37
N TYR A 7 -1.75 13.08 18.29
CA TYR A 7 -1.57 13.94 17.12
C TYR A 7 -0.10 14.28 16.87
N LYS A 8 0.64 14.61 17.93
CA LYS A 8 2.08 14.91 17.85
C LYS A 8 2.89 13.71 17.35
N VAL A 9 2.57 12.51 17.82
CA VAL A 9 3.21 11.27 17.36
C VAL A 9 2.87 10.99 15.91
N ILE A 10 1.60 11.08 15.51
CA ILE A 10 1.15 10.88 14.12
C ILE A 10 1.88 11.81 13.16
N LYS A 11 2.05 13.09 13.52
CA LYS A 11 2.78 14.07 12.70
C LYS A 11 4.29 13.79 12.62
N SER A 12 4.86 13.17 13.65
CA SER A 12 6.30 12.83 13.69
C SER A 12 6.67 11.62 12.83
N ILE A 13 5.70 10.77 12.48
CA ILE A 13 5.94 9.54 11.71
C ILE A 13 6.11 9.89 10.23
N ASN A 14 7.16 9.33 9.61
CA ASN A 14 7.36 9.44 8.18
C ASN A 14 6.51 8.40 7.42
N TRP A 15 5.29 8.80 7.05
CA TRP A 15 4.31 7.97 6.34
C TRP A 15 4.78 7.50 4.95
N ARG A 16 5.66 8.26 4.28
CA ARG A 16 6.20 7.88 2.96
C ARG A 16 6.97 6.56 3.02
N ARG A 17 7.63 6.26 4.14
CA ARG A 17 8.33 4.97 4.35
C ARG A 17 7.38 3.78 4.25
N TYR A 18 6.12 3.97 4.62
CA TYR A 18 5.10 2.93 4.62
C TYR A 18 4.28 2.90 3.33
N LYS A 19 4.72 3.59 2.27
CA LYS A 19 3.99 3.74 0.99
C LYS A 19 2.60 4.36 1.15
N VAL A 20 2.45 5.18 2.19
CA VAL A 20 1.23 5.94 2.47
C VAL A 20 1.49 7.39 2.02
N SER A 21 0.73 7.84 1.04
CA SER A 21 0.66 9.27 0.69
C SER A 21 -0.27 10.00 1.66
N PRO A 22 0.00 11.27 2.00
CA PRO A 22 -0.91 12.10 2.80
C PRO A 22 -2.32 12.23 2.20
N ASP A 23 -2.44 12.09 0.87
CA ASP A 23 -3.70 12.19 0.13
C ASP A 23 -4.55 10.90 0.22
N LEU A 24 -4.01 9.82 0.80
CA LEU A 24 -4.75 8.57 0.96
C LEU A 24 -5.77 8.73 2.10
N PRO A 25 -7.05 8.36 1.90
CA PRO A 25 -8.03 8.40 2.98
C PRO A 25 -7.67 7.36 4.05
N ILE A 26 -7.07 7.81 5.15
CA ILE A 26 -6.68 6.97 6.28
C ILE A 26 -7.26 7.57 7.56
N ALA A 27 -7.98 6.75 8.30
CA ALA A 27 -8.42 7.05 9.65
C ALA A 27 -7.50 6.33 10.65
N ILE A 28 -7.03 7.05 11.66
CA ILE A 28 -6.22 6.52 12.75
C ILE A 28 -7.00 6.74 14.03
N VAL A 29 -7.29 5.66 14.75
CA VAL A 29 -7.95 5.68 16.05
C VAL A 29 -6.93 5.22 17.09
N VAL A 30 -6.72 6.03 18.13
CA VAL A 30 -5.84 5.70 19.24
C VAL A 30 -6.68 5.61 20.51
N HIS A 31 -6.68 4.45 21.13
CA HIS A 31 -7.36 4.21 22.40
C HIS A 31 -6.32 4.05 23.51
N ILE A 32 -6.45 4.86 24.57
CA ILE A 32 -5.57 4.82 25.74
C ILE A 32 -6.43 4.53 26.97
N CYS A 33 -6.13 3.45 27.68
CA CYS A 33 -6.80 3.07 28.91
C CYS A 33 -5.78 2.89 30.03
N SER A 34 -6.03 3.49 31.19
CA SER A 34 -5.19 3.38 32.38
C SER A 34 -6.02 3.70 33.63
N THR A 35 -5.58 3.22 34.79
CA THR A 35 -6.16 3.60 36.10
C THR A 35 -6.05 5.10 36.36
N LYS A 36 -5.00 5.74 35.83
CA LYS A 36 -4.79 7.19 35.91
C LYS A 36 -4.30 7.73 34.57
N VAL A 37 -5.25 8.11 33.72
CA VAL A 37 -4.94 8.75 32.43
C VAL A 37 -4.40 10.17 32.66
N PRO A 38 -3.21 10.52 32.14
CA PRO A 38 -2.63 11.84 32.34
C PRO A 38 -3.25 12.85 31.37
N TYR A 39 -4.30 13.54 31.80
CA TYR A 39 -4.89 14.63 31.02
C TYR A 39 -4.09 15.93 31.14
N LYS A 40 -4.10 16.76 30.09
CA LYS A 40 -3.44 18.07 30.06
C LYS A 40 -4.32 19.18 30.65
N THR A 41 -5.63 19.08 30.46
CA THR A 41 -6.64 20.03 30.95
C THR A 41 -7.62 19.34 31.89
N VAL A 42 -8.29 20.11 32.77
CA VAL A 42 -9.33 19.61 33.68
C VAL A 42 -10.52 19.01 32.90
N GLY A 43 -10.81 19.55 31.71
CA GLY A 43 -11.86 19.07 30.82
C GLY A 43 -11.61 17.71 30.17
N LYS A 44 -10.43 17.09 30.37
CA LYS A 44 -10.07 15.76 29.85
C LYS A 44 -10.09 15.63 28.31
N GLU A 45 -9.91 16.74 27.61
CA GLU A 45 -9.96 16.78 26.14
C GLU A 45 -8.65 16.33 25.48
N PHE A 46 -7.52 16.53 26.16
CA PHE A 46 -6.19 16.24 25.63
C PHE A 46 -5.37 15.41 26.60
N ILE A 47 -4.60 14.46 26.07
CA ILE A 47 -3.62 13.68 26.81
C ILE A 47 -2.34 14.51 26.95
N SER A 48 -1.72 14.45 28.12
CA SER A 48 -0.47 15.13 28.44
C SER A 48 0.73 14.39 27.87
N ASP A 49 1.72 15.15 27.40
CA ASP A 49 2.89 14.68 26.66
C ASP A 49 3.94 14.05 27.56
N ARG A 50 3.62 12.87 28.12
CA ARG A 50 4.53 12.05 28.90
C ARG A 50 5.40 11.18 28.00
N PRO A 51 6.70 11.05 28.29
CA PRO A 51 7.62 10.28 27.44
C PRO A 51 7.24 8.79 27.35
N GLU A 52 6.70 8.18 28.41
CA GLU A 52 6.30 6.77 28.37
C GLU A 52 5.14 6.55 27.40
N VAL A 53 4.08 7.37 27.52
CA VAL A 53 2.89 7.29 26.67
C VAL A 53 3.26 7.58 25.21
N ARG A 54 4.07 8.63 24.97
CA ARG A 54 4.52 8.99 23.62
C ARG A 54 5.30 7.85 22.97
N ARG A 55 6.20 7.20 23.71
CA ARG A 55 7.01 6.09 23.22
C ARG A 55 6.13 4.91 22.85
N GLU A 56 5.16 4.57 23.70
CA GLU A 56 4.27 3.43 23.46
C GLU A 56 3.36 3.65 22.25
N VAL A 57 2.68 4.81 22.19
CA VAL A 57 1.85 5.17 21.03
C VAL A 57 2.67 5.16 19.73
N ALA A 58 3.91 5.65 19.76
CA ALA A 58 4.79 5.61 18.59
C ALA A 58 5.17 4.18 18.18
N ASN A 59 5.36 3.27 19.13
CA ASN A 59 5.67 1.87 18.84
C ASN A 59 4.46 1.14 18.27
N SER A 60 3.27 1.31 18.86
CA SER A 60 2.04 0.72 18.36
C SER A 60 1.74 1.18 16.93
N LEU A 61 1.87 2.49 16.67
CA LEU A 61 1.70 3.03 15.32
C LEU A 61 2.71 2.47 14.33
N ARG A 62 3.99 2.31 14.73
CA ARG A 62 5.01 1.69 13.86
C ARG A 62 4.70 0.24 13.53
N GLU A 63 4.19 -0.53 14.48
CA GLU A 63 3.80 -1.92 14.24
C GLU A 63 2.67 -2.01 13.20
N ILE A 64 1.59 -1.25 13.40
CA ILE A 64 0.46 -1.18 12.46
C ILE A 64 0.94 -0.69 11.09
N SER A 65 1.80 0.33 11.06
CA SER A 65 2.36 0.87 9.81
C SER A 65 3.14 -0.17 9.00
N ARG A 66 3.83 -1.13 9.65
CA ARG A 66 4.49 -2.24 8.95
C ARG A 66 3.48 -3.17 8.26
N LYS A 67 2.35 -3.45 8.91
CA LYS A 67 1.26 -4.26 8.33
C LYS A 67 0.66 -3.56 7.10
N ILE A 68 0.43 -2.25 7.20
CA ILE A 68 -0.03 -1.41 6.08
C ILE A 68 0.98 -1.45 4.93
N HIS A 69 2.28 -1.33 5.22
CA HIS A 69 3.32 -1.37 4.18
C HIS A 69 3.33 -2.70 3.40
N HIS A 70 3.14 -3.82 4.08
CA HIS A 70 3.04 -5.12 3.43
C HIS A 70 1.82 -5.18 2.50
N PHE A 71 0.65 -4.74 2.99
CA PHE A 71 -0.58 -4.67 2.18
C PHE A 71 -0.41 -3.78 0.94
N MET A 72 0.14 -2.57 1.12
CA MET A 72 0.38 -1.64 0.01
C MET A 72 1.38 -2.20 -1.01
N SER A 73 2.43 -2.89 -0.54
CA SER A 73 3.39 -3.53 -1.43
C SER A 73 2.79 -4.67 -2.24
N LYS A 74 1.92 -5.49 -1.62
CA LYS A 74 1.16 -6.53 -2.35
C LYS A 74 0.27 -5.91 -3.41
N ARG A 75 -0.47 -4.84 -3.07
CA ARG A 75 -1.34 -4.12 -4.01
C ARG A 75 -0.56 -3.50 -5.18
N GLU A 76 0.60 -2.91 -4.90
CA GLU A 76 1.48 -2.36 -5.94
C GLU A 76 1.99 -3.45 -6.89
N HIS A 77 2.39 -4.60 -6.35
CA HIS A 77 2.84 -5.75 -7.14
C HIS A 77 1.75 -6.22 -8.12
N VAL A 78 0.53 -6.43 -7.61
CA VAL A 78 -0.62 -6.82 -8.43
C VAL A 78 -0.91 -5.78 -9.51
N ASN A 79 -0.87 -4.49 -9.17
CA ASN A 79 -1.09 -3.43 -10.16
C ASN A 79 0.00 -3.41 -11.24
N ARG A 80 1.27 -3.64 -10.87
CA ARG A 80 2.39 -3.70 -11.81
C ARG A 80 2.24 -4.88 -12.77
N GLU A 81 1.82 -6.03 -12.29
CA GLU A 81 1.56 -7.19 -13.13
C GLU A 81 0.37 -6.99 -14.05
N ARG A 82 -0.73 -6.41 -13.56
CA ARG A 82 -1.87 -6.03 -14.39
C ARG A 82 -1.46 -5.08 -15.52
N LYS A 83 -0.67 -4.05 -15.22
CA LYS A 83 -0.12 -3.12 -16.23
C LYS A 83 0.76 -3.85 -17.24
N ARG A 84 1.64 -4.75 -16.78
CA ARG A 84 2.51 -5.55 -17.65
C ARG A 84 1.70 -6.43 -18.61
N ILE A 85 0.67 -7.11 -18.11
CA ILE A 85 -0.22 -7.94 -18.94
C ILE A 85 -1.00 -7.08 -19.94
N SER A 86 -1.51 -5.92 -19.51
CA SER A 86 -2.22 -4.98 -20.40
C SER A 86 -1.33 -4.49 -21.56
N VAL A 87 -0.05 -4.19 -21.28
CA VAL A 87 0.94 -3.85 -22.31
C VAL A 87 1.15 -5.02 -23.27
N PHE A 88 1.36 -6.24 -22.77
CA PHE A 88 1.51 -7.41 -23.64
C PHE A 88 0.27 -7.66 -24.51
N ALA A 89 -0.94 -7.57 -23.94
CA ALA A 89 -2.16 -7.74 -24.71
C ALA A 89 -2.26 -6.76 -25.90
N LYS A 90 -1.73 -5.54 -25.75
CA LYS A 90 -1.73 -4.53 -26.83
C LYS A 90 -0.68 -4.80 -27.91
N TYR A 91 0.54 -5.17 -27.53
CA TYR A 91 1.67 -5.25 -28.47
C TYR A 91 1.93 -6.65 -29.04
N LEU A 92 1.65 -7.70 -28.27
CA LEU A 92 1.97 -9.08 -28.65
C LEU A 92 1.26 -9.54 -29.94
N PRO A 93 -0.01 -9.17 -30.21
CA PRO A 93 -0.65 -9.49 -31.49
C PRO A 93 0.04 -8.83 -32.70
N ARG A 94 0.43 -7.57 -32.57
CA ARG A 94 1.14 -6.85 -33.65
C ARG A 94 2.52 -7.45 -33.92
N ILE A 95 3.24 -7.82 -32.86
CA ILE A 95 4.53 -8.49 -33.00
C ILE A 95 4.38 -9.83 -33.71
N ALA A 96 3.36 -10.62 -33.37
CA ALA A 96 3.09 -11.89 -34.03
C ALA A 96 2.78 -11.72 -35.52
N GLU A 97 1.95 -10.73 -35.88
CA GLU A 97 1.64 -10.39 -37.27
C GLU A 97 2.90 -10.00 -38.05
N PHE A 98 3.67 -9.03 -37.57
CA PHE A 98 4.89 -8.58 -38.25
C PHE A 98 5.96 -9.66 -38.37
N SER A 99 6.12 -10.49 -37.34
CA SER A 99 7.08 -11.60 -37.35
C SER A 99 6.67 -12.70 -38.34
N THR A 100 5.36 -12.95 -38.48
CA THR A 100 4.81 -13.94 -39.41
C THR A 100 5.01 -13.48 -40.85
N ASN A 101 4.71 -12.20 -41.13
CA ASN A 101 4.93 -11.59 -42.44
C ASN A 101 6.41 -11.59 -42.83
N LEU A 102 7.31 -11.26 -41.89
CA LEU A 102 8.76 -11.26 -42.15
C LEU A 102 9.32 -12.67 -42.41
N ALA A 103 8.77 -13.68 -41.74
CA ALA A 103 9.22 -15.06 -41.87
C ALA A 103 8.56 -15.81 -43.05
N GLU A 104 7.71 -15.14 -43.84
CA GLU A 104 6.95 -15.72 -44.95
C GLU A 104 6.17 -16.99 -44.57
N LYS A 105 5.73 -17.08 -43.31
CA LYS A 105 4.92 -18.22 -42.83
C LYS A 105 3.44 -17.86 -42.87
N GLU A 106 2.58 -18.83 -43.18
CA GLU A 106 1.14 -18.58 -43.24
C GLU A 106 0.48 -18.58 -41.85
N LYS A 107 1.06 -19.29 -40.88
CA LYS A 107 0.43 -19.52 -39.58
C LYS A 107 1.00 -18.61 -38.50
N GLN A 108 0.14 -17.77 -37.92
CA GLN A 108 0.48 -16.97 -36.75
C GLN A 108 0.78 -17.86 -35.53
N PRO A 109 1.80 -17.52 -34.73
CA PRO A 109 2.08 -18.22 -33.48
C PRO A 109 0.94 -18.04 -32.47
N ASP A 110 0.70 -19.05 -31.64
CA ASP A 110 -0.40 -19.02 -30.66
C ASP A 110 -0.06 -18.11 -29.47
N ILE A 111 -0.55 -16.88 -29.54
CA ILE A 111 -0.35 -15.83 -28.54
C ILE A 111 -1.01 -16.19 -27.19
N LYS A 112 -2.10 -16.97 -27.20
CA LYS A 112 -2.89 -17.26 -25.99
C LYS A 112 -2.07 -18.08 -24.99
N LYS A 113 -1.28 -19.04 -25.48
CA LYS A 113 -0.36 -19.83 -24.65
C LYS A 113 0.73 -18.99 -24.00
N LEU A 114 1.23 -17.96 -24.70
CA LEU A 114 2.25 -17.05 -24.18
C LEU A 114 1.69 -16.10 -23.12
N ILE A 115 0.45 -15.61 -23.30
CA ILE A 115 -0.20 -14.78 -22.27
C ILE A 115 -0.50 -15.62 -21.03
N ALA A 116 -0.96 -16.86 -21.21
CA ALA A 116 -1.24 -17.78 -20.11
C ALA A 116 0.02 -18.14 -19.30
N SER A 117 1.18 -18.33 -19.94
CA SER A 117 2.43 -18.65 -19.23
C SER A 117 2.98 -17.49 -18.39
N VAL A 118 2.67 -16.25 -18.78
CA VAL A 118 3.11 -15.03 -18.06
C VAL A 118 2.16 -14.68 -16.91
N ARG A 119 0.92 -15.17 -16.94
CA ARG A 119 -0.11 -14.88 -15.94
C ARG A 119 0.13 -15.70 -14.66
N LYS A 120 0.86 -15.13 -13.69
CA LYS A 120 1.16 -15.77 -12.39
C LYS A 120 0.02 -15.73 -11.37
N TYR A 121 -0.83 -14.71 -11.43
CA TYR A 121 -2.02 -14.58 -10.59
C TYR A 121 -3.25 -14.80 -11.46
N GLY A 122 -4.02 -15.84 -11.16
CA GLY A 122 -5.35 -16.02 -11.75
C GLY A 122 -6.23 -14.81 -11.45
N GLU A 123 -7.24 -14.59 -12.27
CA GLU A 123 -8.41 -13.80 -11.83
C GLU A 123 -8.96 -14.49 -10.57
N GLU A 124 -8.54 -14.04 -9.39
CA GLU A 124 -9.48 -14.00 -8.27
C GLU A 124 -10.47 -12.88 -8.65
N GLU A 125 -11.72 -13.30 -8.83
CA GLU A 125 -12.91 -12.49 -9.16
C GLU A 125 -12.95 -11.14 -8.43
#